data_AF-A0A0G4JQ64-F1
#
_entry.id   AF-A0A0G4JQ64-F1
#
_cell.length_a   1.000
_cell.length_b   1.000
_cell.length_c   1.000
_cell.angle_alpha   90.00
_cell.angle_beta   90.00
_cell.angle_gamma   90.00
#
_symmetry.space_group_name_H-M   'P 1'
#
loop_
_entity.id
_entity.type
_entity.pdbx_description
1 polymer ?
#
loop_
_entity_poly.entity_id
_entity_poly.type
_entity_poly.pdbx_seq_one_letter_code
_entity_poly.pdbx_strand_id
1 'polypeptide(L)' 'MIATKEGQMLLTHSKPVLDKNTGLLSYIDEEGNEKQINGDRVSQIIER' A
#
# COMPACT_ATOMS: atom_id res chain seq x y z
N MET A 1 -3.95 2.20 -5.73
CA MET A 1 -4.76 2.30 -4.49
C MET A 1 -4.62 1.03 -3.68
N ILE A 2 -4.67 1.11 -2.35
CA ILE A 2 -4.59 -0.02 -1.43
C ILE A 2 -5.86 -0.05 -0.58
N ALA A 3 -6.57 -1.17 -0.57
CA ALA A 3 -7.65 -1.42 0.38
C ALA A 3 -7.11 -2.23 1.56
N THR A 4 -7.33 -1.76 2.79
CA THR A 4 -6.93 -2.47 4.01
C THR A 4 -8.04 -3.38 4.50
N LYS A 5 -7.69 -4.37 5.33
CA LYS A 5 -8.66 -5.27 5.98
C LYS A 5 -9.61 -4.55 6.93
N GLU A 6 -9.25 -3.36 7.39
CA GLU A 6 -10.09 -2.50 8.23
C GLU A 6 -11.08 -1.66 7.43
N GLY A 7 -11.10 -1.80 6.09
CA GLY A 7 -11.99 -1.05 5.21
C GLY A 7 -11.46 0.33 4.83
N GLN A 8 -10.24 0.68 5.24
CA GLN A 8 -9.60 1.94 4.81
C GLN A 8 -9.10 1.82 3.38
N MET A 9 -9.27 2.89 2.60
CA MET A 9 -8.67 3.01 1.28
C MET A 9 -7.52 4.03 1.34
N LEU A 10 -6.34 3.59 0.89
CA LEU A 10 -5.16 4.43 0.74
C LEU A 10 -4.98 4.76 -0.74
N LEU A 11 -4.97 6.04 -1.04
CA LEU A 11 -4.66 6.54 -2.37
C LEU A 11 -3.14 6.55 -2.54
N THR A 12 -2.69 6.06 -3.70
CA THR A 12 -1.27 5.87 -3.99
C THR A 12 -0.97 6.50 -5.33
N HIS A 13 0.12 7.26 -5.41
CA HIS A 13 0.57 7.89 -6.65
C HIS A 13 1.14 6.86 -7.63
N SER A 14 1.81 5.83 -7.10
CA SER A 14 2.43 4.76 -7.88
C SER A 14 1.97 3.37 -7.41
N LYS A 15 2.33 2.34 -8.17
CA LYS A 15 2.06 0.93 -7.81
C LYS A 15 2.82 0.57 -6.53
N PRO A 16 2.14 0.07 -5.49
CA PRO A 16 2.79 -0.39 -4.27
C PRO A 16 3.71 -1.60 -4.53
N VAL A 17 4.81 -1.69 -3.78
CA VAL A 17 5.80 -2.77 -3.90
C VAL A 17 5.87 -3.56 -2.60
N LEU A 18 5.70 -4.87 -2.69
CA LEU A 18 5.83 -5.78 -1.54
C LEU A 18 7.28 -6.23 -1.41
N ASP A 19 7.90 -5.90 -0.28
CA ASP A 19 9.16 -6.50 0.13
C ASP A 19 8.87 -7.88 0.73
N LYS A 20 9.28 -8.93 0.02
CA LYS A 20 9.07 -10.32 0.44
C LYS A 20 9.92 -10.74 1.64
N ASN A 21 10.97 -9.99 1.97
CA ASN A 21 11.85 -10.30 3.10
C ASN A 21 11.25 -9.79 4.41
N THR A 22 10.63 -8.61 4.38
CA THR A 22 10.06 -7.95 5.57
C THR A 22 8.55 -8.08 5.67
N GLY A 23 7.86 -8.41 4.57
CA GLY A 23 6.39 -8.40 4.50
C GLY A 23 5.80 -6.99 4.43
N LEU A 24 6.63 -5.96 4.26
CA LEU A 24 6.18 -4.56 4.19
C LEU A 24 5.83 -4.18 2.76
N LEU A 25 4.69 -3.54 2.59
CA LEU A 25 4.26 -2.92 1.34
C LEU A 25 4.67 -1.44 1.37
N SER A 26 5.55 -1.04 0.47
CA SER A 26 5.97 0.34 0.28
C SER A 26 5.13 1.01 -0.82
N TYR A 27 4.74 2.26 -0.64
CA TYR A 27 3.98 3.03 -1.60
C TYR A 27 4.28 4.53 -1.50
N ILE A 28 3.99 5.27 -2.57
CA ILE A 28 4.01 6.74 -2.58
C ILE A 28 2.58 7.22 -2.38
N ASP A 29 2.34 8.06 -1.38
CA ASP A 29 1.03 8.70 -1.17
C ASP A 29 0.78 9.85 -2.16
N GLU A 30 -0.40 10.48 -2.10
CA GLU A 30 -0.76 11.57 -3.02
C GLU A 30 0.07 12.84 -2.84
N GLU A 31 0.70 13.00 -1.67
CA GLU A 31 1.58 14.13 -1.36
C GLU A 31 3.02 13.86 -1.83
N GLY A 32 3.30 12.67 -2.38
CA GLY A 32 4.62 12.27 -2.86
C GLY A 32 5.53 11.69 -1.78
N ASN A 33 5.01 11.38 -0.59
CA ASN A 33 5.81 10.80 0.48
C ASN A 33 5.90 9.28 0.37
N GLU A 34 7.07 8.74 0.70
CA GLU A 34 7.26 7.30 0.90
C GLU A 34 6.61 6.85 2.20
N LYS A 35 5.73 5.86 2.09
CA LYS A 35 5.02 5.23 3.20
C LYS A 35 5.16 3.73 3.14
N GLN A 36 4.99 3.09 4.30
CA GLN A 36 4.99 1.64 4.43
C GLN A 36 3.80 1.19 5.25
N ILE A 37 3.24 0.04 4.87
CA ILE A 37 2.19 -0.66 5.61
C ILE A 37 2.55 -2.15 5.69
N ASN A 38 2.20 -2.80 6.79
CA ASN A 38 2.32 -4.25 6.88
C ASN A 38 1.41 -4.92 5.83
N GLY A 39 1.98 -5.77 4.98
CA GLY A 39 1.27 -6.48 3.92
C GLY A 39 0.09 -7.31 4.44
N ASP A 40 0.16 -7.81 5.67
CA ASP A 40 -0.93 -8.55 6.31
C ASP A 40 -2.17 -7.68 6.57
N ARG A 41 -2.03 -6.35 6.61
CA ARG A 41 -3.15 -5.42 6.75
C ARG A 41 -3.80 -5.10 5.41
N VAL A 42 -3.19 -5.51 4.30
CA VAL A 42 -3.70 -5.26 2.96
C VAL A 42 -4.70 -6.35 2.59
N SER A 43 -5.87 -5.91 2.13
CA SER A 43 -6.91 -6.76 1.57
C SER A 43 -6.71 -6.88 0.07
N GLN A 44 -6.52 -5.76 -0.62
CA GLN A 44 -6.42 -5.72 -2.08
C GLN A 44 -5.60 -4.52 -2.56
N ILE A 45 -4.89 -4.70 -3.66
CA ILE A 45 -4.25 -3.62 -4.41
C ILE A 45 -5.05 -3.41 -5.70
N ILE A 46 -5.45 -2.16 -5.96
CA ILE A 46 -6.22 -1.78 -7.13
C ILE A 46 -5.34 -0.86 -7.98
N GLU A 47 -5.04 -1.32 -9.20
CA GLU A 47 -4.33 -0.56 -10.23
C GLU A 47 -5.36 0.19 -11.10
N ARG A 48 -5.05 1.44 -11.46
CA ARG A 48 -5.81 2.25 -12.41
C ARG A 48 -4.97 2.48 -13.64
#